data_AF-V8N7A4-F1
#
_entry.id   AF-V8N7A4-F1
#
_cell.length_a   1.000
_cell.length_b   1.000
_cell.length_c   1.000
_cell.angle_alpha   90.00
_cell.angle_beta   90.00
_cell.angle_gamma   90.00
#
_symmetry.space_group_name_H-M   'P 1'
#
loop_
_entity.id
_entity.type
_entity.pdbx_description
1 polymer ?
#
loop_
_entity_poly.entity_id
_entity_poly.type
_entity_poly.pdbx_seq_one_letter_code
_entity_poly.pdbx_strand_id
1 'polypeptide(L)'
;MGYNCGDCKFNFGGPNCTERKLQIRKDIFKLSTKENYQFLAYLNLAKYSTSRDFVIATGTYAQMNNGTTPMFRDTSVYDLFVWMHYYASRDTLLGGANIWRDIDFAHEAPGFLPWHRLFLLLWEREIQKLTGNEEFTIPYWDWRDAEGCDICTDEYMGGRHPSQPNLLNPGSFFSSWQGDQDANAVHPQPKHWKINSAA
;
A
#
# COMPACT_ATOMS: atom_id res chain seq x y z
N MET A 1 -14.52 -14.73 -5.50
CA MET A 1 -13.94 -13.42 -5.14
C MET A 1 -13.21 -12.90 -6.37
N GLY A 2 -12.63 -11.70 -6.30
CA GLY A 2 -12.04 -11.06 -7.48
C GLY A 2 -13.11 -10.39 -8.35
N TYR A 3 -12.69 -9.40 -9.13
CA TYR A 3 -13.57 -8.57 -9.94
C TYR A 3 -14.34 -9.38 -11.01
N ASN A 4 -13.80 -10.53 -11.42
CA ASN A 4 -14.37 -11.45 -12.42
C ASN A 4 -14.79 -12.81 -11.83
N CYS A 5 -14.91 -12.92 -10.50
CA CYS A 5 -15.18 -14.17 -9.80
C CYS A 5 -14.10 -15.27 -9.94
N GLY A 6 -12.92 -14.96 -10.49
CA GLY A 6 -11.83 -15.92 -10.71
C GLY A 6 -10.98 -16.23 -9.47
N ASP A 7 -11.07 -15.43 -8.41
CA ASP A 7 -10.27 -15.62 -7.19
C ASP A 7 -11.03 -16.38 -6.09
N CYS A 8 -10.32 -17.17 -5.29
CA CYS A 8 -10.85 -17.76 -4.08
C CYS A 8 -11.02 -16.75 -2.94
N LYS A 9 -11.84 -17.09 -1.94
CA LYS A 9 -11.93 -16.31 -0.69
C LYS A 9 -10.57 -16.28 0.03
N PHE A 10 -10.33 -15.24 0.82
CA PHE A 10 -9.13 -15.18 1.68
C PHE A 10 -9.02 -16.46 2.51
N ASN A 11 -7.82 -17.03 2.59
CA ASN A 11 -7.53 -18.32 3.24
C ASN A 11 -8.17 -19.55 2.58
N PHE A 12 -8.63 -19.45 1.33
CA PHE A 12 -9.04 -20.59 0.51
C PHE A 12 -8.22 -20.65 -0.79
N GLY A 13 -8.00 -21.86 -1.29
CA GLY A 13 -7.34 -22.13 -2.56
C GLY A 13 -7.81 -23.45 -3.19
N GLY A 14 -6.98 -23.97 -4.10
CA GLY A 14 -7.34 -25.12 -4.94
C GLY A 14 -8.23 -24.73 -6.13
N PRO A 15 -8.39 -25.62 -7.12
CA PRO A 15 -9.13 -25.32 -8.35
C PRO A 15 -10.61 -24.99 -8.12
N ASN A 16 -11.18 -25.45 -7.00
CA ASN A 16 -12.58 -25.25 -6.63
C ASN A 16 -12.76 -24.33 -5.40
N CYS A 17 -11.71 -23.68 -4.90
CA CYS A 17 -11.76 -22.80 -3.74
C CYS A 17 -12.26 -23.44 -2.43
N THR A 18 -12.08 -24.76 -2.27
CA THR A 18 -12.53 -25.53 -1.10
C THR A 18 -11.41 -25.83 -0.11
N GLU A 19 -10.15 -25.69 -0.52
CA GLU A 19 -8.99 -26.01 0.31
C GLU A 19 -8.70 -24.84 1.25
N ARG A 20 -8.75 -25.06 2.56
CA ARG A 20 -8.39 -24.04 3.55
C ARG A 20 -6.88 -23.91 3.63
N LYS A 21 -6.40 -22.68 3.64
CA LYS A 21 -4.99 -22.31 3.80
C LYS A 21 -4.80 -21.52 5.08
N LEU A 22 -3.79 -21.91 5.87
CA LEU A 22 -3.39 -21.16 7.06
C LEU A 22 -2.24 -20.23 6.68
N GLN A 23 -2.47 -18.93 6.79
CA GLN A 23 -1.47 -17.89 6.54
C GLN A 23 -1.07 -17.25 7.88
N ILE A 24 0.23 -17.24 8.18
CA ILE A 24 0.77 -16.75 9.46
C ILE A 24 1.67 -15.54 9.19
N ARG A 25 1.20 -14.37 9.60
CA ARG A 25 2.01 -13.14 9.62
C ARG A 25 2.93 -13.17 10.82
N LYS A 26 4.24 -13.25 10.58
CA LYS A 26 5.27 -13.29 11.63
C LYS A 26 5.72 -11.89 12.01
N ASP A 27 6.27 -11.78 13.21
CA ASP A 27 7.11 -10.64 13.57
C ASP A 27 8.31 -10.56 12.60
N ILE A 28 8.66 -9.37 12.13
CA ILE A 28 9.75 -9.15 11.20
C ILE A 28 11.11 -9.64 11.75
N PHE A 29 11.32 -9.56 13.06
CA PHE A 29 12.53 -10.07 13.71
C PHE A 29 12.55 -11.60 13.86
N LYS A 30 11.41 -12.27 13.64
CA LYS A 30 11.29 -13.74 13.65
C LYS A 30 11.37 -14.35 12.25
N LEU A 31 11.58 -13.54 11.22
CA LEU A 31 11.85 -14.04 9.88
C LEU A 31 13.26 -14.62 9.82
N SER A 32 13.42 -15.74 9.12
CA SER A 32 14.73 -16.18 8.68
C SER A 32 15.32 -15.17 7.69
N THR A 33 16.65 -15.17 7.54
CA THR A 33 17.36 -14.35 6.55
C THR A 33 16.76 -14.48 5.15
N LYS A 34 16.39 -15.70 4.74
CA LYS A 34 15.75 -15.96 3.44
C LYS A 34 14.35 -15.34 3.34
N GLU A 35 13.54 -15.45 4.38
CA GLU A 35 12.19 -14.85 4.41
C GLU A 35 12.28 -13.32 4.37
N ASN A 36 13.22 -12.72 5.12
CA ASN A 36 13.43 -11.27 5.10
C ASN A 36 13.85 -10.79 3.70
N TYR A 37 14.86 -11.41 3.08
CA TYR A 37 15.25 -11.07 1.71
C TYR A 37 14.10 -11.25 0.70
N GLN A 38 13.30 -12.32 0.84
CA GLN A 38 12.14 -12.54 -0.02
C GLN A 38 11.10 -11.43 0.14
N PHE A 39 10.78 -11.05 1.39
CA PHE A 39 9.84 -9.97 1.67
C PHE A 39 10.29 -8.65 1.02
N LEU A 40 11.54 -8.25 1.25
CA LEU A 40 12.10 -7.04 0.69
C LEU A 40 12.16 -7.06 -0.83
N ALA A 41 12.56 -8.19 -1.42
CA ALA A 41 12.59 -8.37 -2.88
C ALA A 41 11.18 -8.28 -3.48
N TYR A 42 10.16 -8.81 -2.82
CA TYR A 42 8.78 -8.77 -3.29
C TYR A 42 8.17 -7.37 -3.19
N LEU A 43 8.51 -6.61 -2.14
CA LEU A 43 8.15 -5.18 -2.07
C LEU A 43 8.77 -4.39 -3.23
N ASN A 44 10.05 -4.62 -3.51
CA ASN A 44 10.73 -3.95 -4.62
C ASN A 44 10.14 -4.35 -5.97
N LEU A 45 9.85 -5.65 -6.17
CA LEU A 45 9.19 -6.13 -7.37
C LEU A 45 7.80 -5.50 -7.55
N ALA A 46 7.01 -5.40 -6.48
CA ALA A 46 5.68 -4.77 -6.51
C ALA A 46 5.75 -3.28 -6.86
N LYS A 47 6.81 -2.56 -6.44
CA LYS A 47 7.03 -1.15 -6.78
C LYS A 47 7.31 -0.92 -8.26
N TYR A 48 7.91 -1.89 -8.95
CA TYR A 48 8.29 -1.74 -10.36
C TYR A 48 7.48 -2.60 -11.33
N SER A 49 6.48 -3.35 -10.85
CA SER A 49 5.60 -4.17 -11.69
C SER A 49 4.24 -3.52 -11.82
N THR A 50 3.80 -3.25 -13.06
CA THR A 50 2.47 -2.73 -13.36
C THR A 50 1.37 -3.69 -12.87
N SER A 51 0.35 -3.14 -12.22
CA SER A 51 -0.84 -3.91 -11.83
C SER A 51 -1.56 -4.44 -13.06
N ARG A 52 -1.94 -5.72 -13.03
CA ARG A 52 -2.58 -6.40 -14.17
C ARG A 52 -4.09 -6.23 -14.17
N ASP A 53 -4.67 -6.12 -12.98
CA ASP A 53 -6.13 -6.15 -12.78
C ASP A 53 -6.71 -4.74 -12.57
N PHE A 54 -5.89 -3.76 -12.20
CA PHE A 54 -6.36 -2.44 -11.79
C PHE A 54 -5.56 -1.30 -12.42
N VAL A 55 -6.27 -0.23 -12.77
CA VAL A 55 -5.74 1.08 -13.17
C VAL A 55 -6.28 2.14 -12.22
N ILE A 56 -5.58 3.27 -12.12
CA ILE A 56 -5.99 4.38 -11.26
C ILE A 56 -6.68 5.48 -12.05
N ALA A 57 -7.66 6.14 -11.43
CA ALA A 57 -8.31 7.30 -12.01
C ALA A 57 -7.41 8.52 -11.88
N THR A 58 -7.25 9.29 -12.96
CA THR A 58 -6.46 10.52 -13.01
C THR A 58 -7.32 11.79 -13.10
N GLY A 59 -8.64 11.63 -13.08
CA GLY A 59 -9.61 12.73 -13.08
C GLY A 59 -10.85 12.41 -12.26
N THR A 60 -11.64 13.44 -11.97
CA THR A 60 -12.96 13.31 -11.34
C THR A 60 -14.01 12.82 -12.35
N TYR A 61 -15.13 12.28 -11.86
CA TYR A 61 -16.23 11.83 -12.71
C TYR A 61 -16.75 12.92 -13.67
N ALA A 62 -16.79 14.18 -13.19
CA ALA A 62 -17.16 15.33 -14.01
C ALA A 62 -16.15 15.61 -15.12
N GLN A 63 -14.84 15.52 -14.83
CA GLN A 63 -13.78 15.67 -15.84
C GLN A 63 -13.80 14.54 -16.87
N MET A 64 -14.27 13.35 -16.49
CA MET A 64 -14.47 12.21 -17.40
C MET A 64 -15.75 12.31 -18.26
N ASN A 65 -16.36 13.49 -18.36
CA ASN A 65 -17.63 13.73 -19.06
C ASN A 65 -18.71 12.69 -18.66
N ASN A 66 -18.93 12.55 -17.35
CA ASN A 66 -19.85 11.59 -16.75
C ASN A 66 -19.58 10.14 -17.18
N GLY A 67 -18.31 9.79 -17.40
CA GLY A 67 -17.85 8.45 -17.74
C GLY A 67 -17.71 8.17 -19.23
N THR A 68 -18.05 9.12 -20.11
CA THR A 68 -17.90 8.94 -21.57
C THR A 68 -16.48 9.23 -22.07
N THR A 69 -15.64 9.89 -21.27
CA THR A 69 -14.24 10.16 -21.57
C THR A 69 -13.37 9.65 -20.42
N PRO A 70 -13.07 8.33 -20.38
CA PRO A 70 -12.38 7.72 -19.25
C PRO A 70 -10.96 8.28 -19.10
N MET A 71 -10.59 8.65 -17.88
CA MET A 71 -9.23 9.13 -17.53
C MET A 71 -8.60 8.16 -16.54
N PHE A 72 -7.91 7.16 -17.06
CA PHE A 72 -7.20 6.15 -16.27
C PHE A 72 -5.76 6.02 -16.73
N ARG A 73 -4.92 5.52 -15.82
CA ARG A 73 -3.53 5.19 -16.12
C ARG A 73 -3.11 3.93 -15.39
N ASP A 74 -2.22 3.18 -16.04
CA ASP A 74 -1.46 2.12 -15.40
C ASP A 74 -0.69 2.65 -14.18
N THR A 75 -0.48 1.78 -13.20
CA THR A 75 0.31 2.04 -12.01
C THR A 75 0.96 0.76 -11.51
N SER A 76 2.01 0.86 -10.70
CA SER A 76 2.65 -0.31 -10.09
C SER A 76 1.73 -0.97 -9.06
N VAL A 77 1.97 -2.24 -8.72
CA VAL A 77 1.24 -2.92 -7.65
C VAL A 77 1.43 -2.17 -6.34
N TYR A 78 2.63 -1.69 -6.00
CA TYR A 78 2.82 -0.91 -4.77
C TYR A 78 2.07 0.43 -4.82
N ASP A 79 2.19 1.16 -5.92
CA ASP A 79 1.60 2.50 -6.05
C ASP A 79 0.08 2.48 -6.19
N LEU A 80 -0.51 1.38 -6.67
CA LEU A 80 -1.96 1.16 -6.56
C LEU A 80 -2.47 1.28 -5.12
N PHE A 81 -1.74 0.68 -4.17
CA PHE A 81 -2.11 0.72 -2.76
C PHE A 81 -1.79 2.08 -2.12
N VAL A 82 -0.71 2.74 -2.53
CA VAL A 82 -0.48 4.15 -2.15
C VAL A 82 -1.62 5.04 -2.61
N TRP A 83 -2.01 4.93 -3.89
CA TRP A 83 -3.11 5.69 -4.47
C TRP A 83 -4.46 5.39 -3.79
N MET A 84 -4.75 4.13 -3.48
CA MET A 84 -6.01 3.75 -2.82
C MET A 84 -6.13 4.36 -1.41
N HIS A 85 -5.04 4.38 -0.64
CA HIS A 85 -5.00 5.04 0.67
C HIS A 85 -5.13 6.55 0.55
N TYR A 86 -4.39 7.16 -0.38
CA TYR A 86 -4.53 8.59 -0.69
C TYR A 86 -5.97 8.94 -1.09
N TYR A 87 -6.59 8.16 -1.98
CA TYR A 87 -7.93 8.42 -2.47
C TYR A 87 -9.00 8.32 -1.38
N ALA A 88 -8.82 7.42 -0.40
CA ALA A 88 -9.72 7.28 0.74
C ALA A 88 -9.54 8.39 1.80
N SER A 89 -8.32 8.93 1.92
CA SER A 89 -7.97 9.93 2.94
C SER A 89 -7.87 11.36 2.40
N ARG A 90 -8.00 11.61 1.10
CA ARG A 90 -7.92 12.96 0.50
C ARG A 90 -9.10 13.86 0.87
N ASP A 91 -8.95 15.16 0.62
CA ASP A 91 -10.03 16.13 0.82
C ASP A 91 -11.20 15.85 -0.12
N THR A 92 -12.43 16.02 0.38
CA THR A 92 -13.63 15.86 -0.44
C THR A 92 -13.81 17.07 -1.34
N LEU A 93 -13.93 16.84 -2.65
CA LEU A 93 -14.15 17.89 -3.63
C LEU A 93 -15.64 18.25 -3.65
N LEU A 94 -15.97 19.52 -3.34
CA LEU A 94 -17.35 20.02 -3.35
C LEU A 94 -17.72 20.71 -4.68
N GLY A 95 -16.78 20.77 -5.63
CA GLY A 95 -16.93 21.44 -6.93
C GLY A 95 -16.27 22.83 -6.97
N GLY A 96 -15.79 23.23 -8.15
CA GLY A 96 -14.99 24.45 -8.30
C GLY A 96 -13.66 24.34 -7.52
N ALA A 97 -13.31 25.39 -6.76
CA ALA A 97 -12.14 25.41 -5.88
C ALA A 97 -12.46 25.00 -4.42
N ASN A 98 -13.70 24.59 -4.13
CA ASN A 98 -14.13 24.29 -2.77
C ASN A 98 -13.80 22.85 -2.39
N ILE A 99 -13.20 22.70 -1.21
CA ILE A 99 -12.82 21.42 -0.62
C ILE A 99 -13.32 21.32 0.81
N TRP A 100 -13.72 20.12 1.23
CA TRP A 100 -13.99 19.78 2.62
C TRP A 100 -12.83 18.94 3.15
N ARG A 101 -12.16 19.46 4.19
CA ARG A 101 -10.96 18.84 4.76
C ARG A 101 -11.22 17.86 5.92
N ASP A 102 -12.27 18.12 6.69
CA ASP A 102 -12.66 17.32 7.86
C ASP A 102 -13.45 16.04 7.52
N ILE A 103 -13.11 15.39 6.40
CA ILE A 103 -13.64 14.06 6.03
C ILE A 103 -12.46 13.17 5.66
N ASP A 104 -12.39 12.01 6.31
CA ASP A 104 -11.45 10.93 6.00
C ASP A 104 -12.22 9.59 6.05
N PHE A 105 -12.16 8.80 4.96
CA PHE A 105 -12.88 7.52 4.87
C PHE A 105 -12.08 6.33 5.41
N ALA A 106 -10.79 6.53 5.70
CA ALA A 106 -9.88 5.51 6.18
C ALA A 106 -9.44 5.74 7.64
N HIS A 107 -9.58 6.96 8.20
CA HIS A 107 -9.14 7.33 9.54
C HIS A 107 -10.24 8.03 10.36
N GLU A 108 -9.95 8.29 11.64
CA GLU A 108 -10.75 9.11 12.57
C GLU A 108 -12.23 8.67 12.73
N ALA A 109 -12.53 7.43 12.33
CA ALA A 109 -13.86 6.86 12.35
C ALA A 109 -13.80 5.34 12.63
N PRO A 110 -14.93 4.70 13.00
CA PRO A 110 -15.00 3.25 13.21
C PRO A 110 -14.54 2.39 12.02
N GLY A 111 -14.48 2.99 10.82
CA GLY A 111 -13.95 2.37 9.60
C GLY A 111 -12.44 2.12 9.63
N PHE A 112 -11.68 2.74 10.54
CA PHE A 112 -10.21 2.69 10.55
C PHE A 112 -9.63 1.26 10.51
N LEU A 113 -9.97 0.44 11.51
CA LEU A 113 -9.49 -0.94 11.60
C LEU A 113 -9.98 -1.85 10.46
N PRO A 114 -11.28 -1.90 10.11
CA PRO A 114 -11.74 -2.77 9.03
C PRO A 114 -11.22 -2.33 7.65
N TRP A 115 -11.09 -1.02 7.39
CA TRP A 115 -10.54 -0.51 6.13
C TRP A 115 -9.08 -0.95 5.96
N HIS A 116 -8.22 -0.71 6.97
CA HIS A 116 -6.80 -1.08 6.91
C HIS A 116 -6.59 -2.61 6.91
N ARG A 117 -7.49 -3.37 7.56
CA ARG A 117 -7.46 -4.84 7.49
C ARG A 117 -7.70 -5.34 6.07
N LEU A 118 -8.71 -4.82 5.37
CA LEU A 118 -8.98 -5.20 4.00
C LEU A 118 -7.88 -4.71 3.05
N PHE A 119 -7.37 -3.50 3.26
CA PHE A 119 -6.22 -2.95 2.53
C PHE A 119 -5.03 -3.92 2.53
N LEU A 120 -4.60 -4.37 3.72
CA LEU A 120 -3.47 -5.30 3.84
C LEU A 120 -3.77 -6.68 3.23
N LEU A 121 -5.01 -7.18 3.34
CA LEU A 121 -5.42 -8.45 2.73
C LEU A 121 -5.37 -8.40 1.20
N LEU A 122 -5.80 -7.29 0.61
CA LEU A 122 -5.74 -7.07 -0.83
C LEU A 122 -4.29 -6.90 -1.29
N TRP A 123 -3.47 -6.15 -0.54
CA TRP A 123 -2.07 -5.92 -0.91
C TRP A 123 -1.25 -7.19 -0.89
N GLU A 124 -1.40 -7.99 0.17
CA GLU A 124 -0.80 -9.32 0.30
C GLU A 124 -1.21 -10.21 -0.87
N ARG A 125 -2.51 -10.22 -1.25
CA ARG A 125 -3.02 -11.00 -2.38
C ARG A 125 -2.43 -10.59 -3.72
N GLU A 126 -2.31 -9.29 -4.00
CA GLU A 126 -1.75 -8.82 -5.27
C GLU A 126 -0.25 -9.13 -5.37
N ILE A 127 0.49 -9.11 -4.26
CA ILE A 127 1.88 -9.59 -4.23
C ILE A 127 1.94 -11.12 -4.45
N GLN A 128 1.08 -11.90 -3.79
CA GLN A 128 1.00 -13.36 -3.99
C GLN A 128 0.76 -13.71 -5.47
N LYS A 129 -0.17 -12.99 -6.14
CA LYS A 129 -0.44 -13.14 -7.58
C LYS A 129 0.77 -12.75 -8.43
N LEU A 130 1.40 -11.62 -8.13
CA LEU A 130 2.56 -11.11 -8.87
C LEU A 130 3.74 -12.08 -8.82
N THR A 131 3.97 -12.71 -7.66
CA THR A 131 5.13 -13.58 -7.44
C THR A 131 4.82 -15.06 -7.66
N GLY A 132 3.55 -15.44 -7.79
CA GLY A 132 3.10 -16.83 -7.77
C GLY A 132 3.34 -17.55 -6.44
N ASN A 133 3.61 -16.81 -5.36
CA ASN A 133 3.89 -17.38 -4.04
C ASN A 133 2.65 -17.23 -3.15
N GLU A 134 1.77 -18.23 -3.15
CA GLU A 134 0.53 -18.21 -2.37
C GLU A 134 0.74 -18.30 -0.85
N GLU A 135 1.96 -18.61 -0.39
CA GLU A 135 2.35 -18.66 1.02
C GLU A 135 2.99 -17.36 1.52
N PHE A 136 3.12 -16.35 0.64
CA PHE A 136 3.64 -15.05 1.04
C PHE A 136 2.68 -14.38 2.03
N THR A 137 3.23 -13.87 3.12
CA THR A 137 2.51 -13.02 4.07
C THR A 137 3.31 -11.77 4.40
N ILE A 138 2.61 -10.67 4.68
CA ILE A 138 3.24 -9.43 5.13
C ILE A 138 3.59 -9.57 6.62
N PRO A 139 4.87 -9.45 7.02
CA PRO A 139 5.26 -9.48 8.43
C PRO A 139 4.73 -8.23 9.15
N TYR A 140 4.71 -8.29 10.48
CA TYR A 140 4.42 -7.12 11.32
C TYR A 140 5.67 -6.67 12.07
N TRP A 141 5.72 -5.39 12.43
CA TRP A 141 6.69 -4.84 13.36
C TRP A 141 5.98 -4.55 14.69
N ASP A 142 6.43 -5.20 15.76
CA ASP A 142 5.97 -4.92 17.11
C ASP A 142 6.68 -3.68 17.66
N TRP A 143 6.06 -2.51 17.48
CA TRP A 143 6.64 -1.22 17.84
C TRP A 143 6.26 -0.73 19.24
N ARG A 144 5.47 -1.51 20.01
CA ARG A 144 4.84 -1.06 21.27
C ARG A 144 5.84 -0.56 22.32
N ASP A 145 7.01 -1.20 22.39
CA ASP A 145 8.07 -0.89 23.36
C ASP A 145 9.34 -0.33 22.68
N ALA A 146 9.24 0.08 21.40
CA ALA A 146 10.39 0.57 20.65
C ALA A 146 10.73 2.02 21.03
N GLU A 147 11.98 2.28 21.41
CA GLU A 147 12.49 3.64 21.71
C GLU A 147 12.82 4.45 20.44
N GLY A 148 12.92 3.75 19.30
CA GLY A 148 13.19 4.31 17.99
C GLY A 148 12.69 3.38 16.89
N CYS A 149 13.15 3.61 15.66
CA CYS A 149 12.82 2.71 14.55
C CYS A 149 13.83 1.56 14.47
N ASP A 150 13.56 0.47 15.18
CA ASP A 150 14.46 -0.69 15.22
C ASP A 150 14.56 -1.44 13.88
N ILE A 151 13.60 -1.21 12.98
CA ILE A 151 13.60 -1.73 11.61
C ILE A 151 14.21 -0.75 10.58
N CYS A 152 14.63 0.44 11.00
CA CYS A 152 15.28 1.43 10.12
C CYS A 152 16.78 1.14 10.01
N THR A 153 17.09 -0.04 9.47
CA THR A 153 18.44 -0.48 9.10
C THR A 153 18.43 -0.93 7.65
N ASP A 154 19.60 -0.97 7.00
CA ASP A 154 19.69 -1.41 5.60
C ASP A 154 19.38 -2.90 5.40
N GLU A 155 19.35 -3.68 6.49
CA GLU A 155 18.88 -5.07 6.49
C GLU A 155 17.35 -5.19 6.42
N TYR A 156 16.62 -4.15 6.81
CA TYR A 156 15.16 -4.12 6.84
C TYR A 156 14.64 -2.97 5.96
N MET A 157 14.10 -1.90 6.56
CA MET A 157 13.35 -0.86 5.86
C MET A 157 14.20 0.34 5.41
N GLY A 158 15.51 0.28 5.62
CA GLY A 158 16.49 1.29 5.25
C GLY A 158 16.98 2.12 6.44
N GLY A 159 18.30 2.28 6.53
CA GLY A 159 18.96 3.12 7.52
C GLY A 159 18.76 4.61 7.24
N ARG A 160 19.03 5.46 8.23
CA ARG A 160 19.09 6.91 8.03
C ARG A 160 20.39 7.29 7.31
N HIS A 161 20.33 8.19 6.33
CA HIS A 161 21.54 8.67 5.66
C HIS A 161 22.45 9.44 6.64
N PRO A 162 23.77 9.15 6.72
CA PRO A 162 24.66 9.73 7.74
C PRO A 162 24.74 11.27 7.75
N SER A 163 24.76 11.90 6.58
CA SER A 163 24.84 13.37 6.44
C SER A 163 23.55 14.06 5.99
N GLN A 164 22.51 13.31 5.63
CA GLN A 164 21.26 13.86 5.09
C GLN A 164 20.07 13.27 5.86
N PRO A 165 19.76 13.81 7.05
CA PRO A 165 18.87 13.17 8.01
C PRO A 165 17.43 12.89 7.53
N ASN A 166 17.01 13.46 6.42
CA ASN A 166 15.68 13.29 5.82
C ASN A 166 15.66 12.25 4.67
N LEU A 167 16.78 11.60 4.39
CA LEU A 167 16.91 10.57 3.36
C LEU A 167 17.26 9.22 3.97
N LEU A 168 16.89 8.16 3.25
CA LEU A 168 17.36 6.81 3.54
C LEU A 168 18.81 6.65 3.07
N ASN A 169 19.54 5.76 3.74
CA ASN A 169 20.88 5.38 3.39
C ASN A 169 20.88 4.71 2.00
N PRO A 170 21.78 5.10 1.06
CA PRO A 170 21.91 4.45 -0.24
C PRO A 170 22.17 2.94 -0.21
N GLY A 171 22.57 2.39 0.94
CA GLY A 171 22.67 0.94 1.16
C GLY A 171 21.33 0.19 1.05
N SER A 172 20.20 0.89 1.23
CA SER A 172 18.87 0.33 1.06
C SER A 172 18.29 0.65 -0.30
N PHE A 173 17.67 -0.32 -0.98
CA PHE A 173 17.00 -0.09 -2.27
C PHE A 173 15.81 0.87 -2.15
N PHE A 174 15.21 1.02 -0.95
CA PHE A 174 14.15 1.99 -0.71
C PHE A 174 14.62 3.44 -0.91
N SER A 175 15.94 3.72 -0.80
CA SER A 175 16.49 5.05 -1.09
C SER A 175 16.30 5.49 -2.56
N SER A 176 16.09 4.53 -3.47
CA SER A 176 15.83 4.80 -4.89
C SER A 176 14.35 5.01 -5.21
N TRP A 177 13.46 4.74 -4.26
CA TRP A 177 12.03 4.82 -4.50
C TRP A 177 11.59 6.28 -4.60
N GLN A 178 10.82 6.55 -5.64
CA GLN A 178 10.14 7.83 -5.81
C GLN A 178 8.71 7.68 -5.33
N GLY A 179 8.21 8.70 -4.61
CA GLY A 179 6.79 8.77 -4.25
C GLY A 179 5.93 8.74 -5.50
N ASP A 180 4.72 8.18 -5.39
CA ASP A 180 3.76 8.21 -6.48
C ASP A 180 3.41 9.67 -6.81
N GLN A 181 3.91 10.16 -7.95
CA GLN A 181 3.66 11.53 -8.38
C GLN A 181 2.19 11.74 -8.79
N ASP A 182 1.44 10.65 -9.00
CA ASP A 182 0.08 10.68 -9.53
C ASP A 182 -1.01 10.59 -8.46
N ALA A 183 -0.67 10.17 -7.25
CA ALA A 183 -1.48 10.50 -6.08
C ALA A 183 -1.75 12.02 -6.03
N ASN A 184 -0.76 12.84 -6.40
CA ASN A 184 -0.91 14.29 -6.48
C ASN A 184 -1.58 14.79 -7.79
N ALA A 185 -1.79 13.94 -8.80
CA ALA A 185 -2.33 14.37 -10.09
C ALA A 185 -3.85 14.65 -10.04
N VAL A 186 -4.60 13.97 -9.16
CA VAL A 186 -6.04 14.24 -8.97
C VAL A 186 -6.25 15.47 -8.07
N HIS A 187 -5.25 15.88 -7.28
CA HIS A 187 -5.24 17.14 -6.55
C HIS A 187 -3.80 17.51 -6.10
N PRO A 188 -3.21 18.62 -6.56
CA PRO A 188 -1.80 18.97 -6.30
C PRO A 188 -1.54 19.61 -4.93
N GLN A 189 -2.52 19.60 -4.01
CA GLN A 189 -2.32 20.16 -2.67
C GLN A 189 -1.92 19.03 -1.72
N PRO A 190 -0.70 19.04 -1.17
CA PRO A 190 -0.27 18.03 -0.23
C PRO A 190 -1.15 18.11 1.02
N LYS A 191 -1.83 17.01 1.38
CA LYS A 191 -2.26 16.84 2.77
C LYS A 191 -0.98 16.75 3.61
N HIS A 192 -0.78 17.73 4.49
CA HIS A 192 0.15 17.56 5.59
C HIS A 192 -0.40 16.42 6.45
N TRP A 193 0.16 15.22 6.28
CA TRP A 193 -0.10 14.07 7.12
C TRP A 193 0.33 14.44 8.55
N LYS A 194 -0.63 14.94 9.34
CA LYS A 194 -0.47 15.05 10.78
C LYS A 194 -0.65 13.64 11.32
N ILE A 195 0.44 12.86 11.39
CA ILE A 195 0.53 11.90 12.49
C ILE A 195 0.56 12.77 13.72
N ASN A 196 -0.59 12.99 14.34
CA ASN A 196 -0.57 13.28 15.76
C ASN A 196 0.07 12.04 16.36
N SER A 197 1.33 12.15 16.75
CA SER A 197 1.97 11.20 17.64
C SER A 197 1.04 11.05 18.82
N ALA A 198 0.32 9.94 18.89
CA ALA A 198 -0.28 9.50 20.13
C ALA A 198 0.89 9.08 21.02
N ALA A 199 1.42 10.07 21.73
CA ALA A 199 2.20 9.91 22.94
C ALA A 199 1.28 10.23 24.12
#